data_AF-A0A2A4T762-F1
#
_entry.id   AF-A0A2A4T762-F1
#
_cell.length_a   1.000
_cell.length_b   1.000
_cell.length_c   1.000
_cell.angle_alpha   90.00
_cell.angle_beta   90.00
_cell.angle_gamma   90.00
#
_symmetry.space_group_name_H-M   'P 1'
#
loop_
_entity.id
_entity.type
_entity.pdbx_description
1 polymer ?
#
loop_
_entity_poly.entity_id
_entity_poly.type
_entity_poly.pdbx_seq_one_letter_code
_entity_poly.pdbx_strand_id
1 'polypeptide(L)'
;MALVLIFLIVHFIKGDPLAIPLAILFLLITMTFPIILKPFALCWFGISHIMGTVVSNIFLSLIFFLIVTPMGLIRRIGGADSMQLKKWKNGTESVFTIRESKIDFNSLRKPY
;
A
#
# COMPACT_ATOMS: atom_id res chain seq x y z
N MET A 1 -31.77 -0.32 -10.40
CA MET A 1 -32.02 -1.60 -9.71
C MET A 1 -31.52 -1.60 -8.26
N ALA A 2 -30.23 -1.42 -7.98
CA ALA A 2 -29.70 -1.48 -6.60
C ALA A 2 -30.30 -0.43 -5.63
N LEU A 3 -30.50 0.82 -6.10
CA LEU A 3 -31.10 1.90 -5.30
C LEU A 3 -32.56 1.60 -4.88
N VAL A 4 -33.30 0.91 -5.74
CA VAL A 4 -34.69 0.50 -5.49
C VAL A 4 -34.75 -0.57 -4.39
N LEU A 5 -33.81 -1.51 -4.44
CA LEU A 5 -33.66 -2.56 -3.43
C LEU A 5 -33.34 -1.96 -2.05
N ILE A 6 -32.46 -0.94 -2.00
CA ILE A 6 -32.13 -0.23 -0.76
C ILE A 6 -33.36 0.47 -0.18
N PHE A 7 -34.16 1.15 -1.01
CA PHE A 7 -35.40 1.79 -0.55
C PHE A 7 -36.46 0.78 -0.07
N LEU A 8 -36.59 -0.37 -0.73
CA LEU A 8 -37.45 -1.46 -0.27
C LEU A 8 -36.99 -2.03 1.07
N ILE A 9 -35.68 -2.19 1.27
CA ILE A 9 -35.11 -2.63 2.54
C ILE A 9 -35.38 -1.59 3.65
N VAL A 10 -35.23 -0.30 3.35
CA VAL A 10 -35.55 0.78 4.30
C VAL A 10 -37.05 0.82 4.63
N HIS A 11 -37.92 0.62 3.63
CA HIS A 11 -39.37 0.51 3.85
C HIS A 11 -39.72 -0.70 4.73
N PHE A 12 -39.09 -1.85 4.48
CA PHE A 12 -39.28 -3.06 5.28
C PHE A 12 -38.85 -2.89 6.74
N ILE A 13 -37.86 -2.03 7.01
CA ILE A 13 -37.39 -1.73 8.37
C ILE A 13 -38.27 -0.69 9.09
N LYS A 14 -38.82 0.30 8.38
CA LYS A 14 -39.57 1.43 8.99
C LYS A 14 -41.10 1.30 8.98
N GLY A 15 -41.70 0.52 8.08
CA GLY A 15 -43.15 0.31 8.05
C GLY A 15 -44.01 1.53 7.67
N ASP A 16 -43.39 2.65 7.27
CA ASP A 16 -44.11 3.87 6.89
C ASP A 16 -44.77 3.74 5.50
N PRO A 17 -46.10 3.99 5.36
CA PRO A 17 -46.83 3.83 4.09
C PRO A 17 -46.45 4.88 3.04
N LEU A 18 -45.86 6.01 3.45
CA LEU A 18 -45.40 7.08 2.55
C LEU A 18 -44.12 6.73 1.79
N ALA A 19 -43.39 5.68 2.19
CA ALA A 19 -42.15 5.28 1.51
C ALA A 19 -42.41 4.59 0.16
N ILE A 20 -43.59 4.01 -0.04
CA ILE A 20 -43.95 3.28 -1.28
C ILE A 20 -44.01 4.22 -2.51
N PRO A 21 -44.78 5.33 -2.52
CA PRO A 21 -44.83 6.22 -3.68
C PRO A 21 -43.48 6.89 -3.94
N LEU A 22 -42.70 7.20 -2.89
CA LEU A 22 -41.38 7.78 -3.02
C LEU A 22 -40.39 6.81 -3.67
N ALA A 23 -40.44 5.53 -3.29
CA ALA A 23 -39.63 4.47 -3.90
C ALA A 23 -39.99 4.24 -5.38
N ILE A 24 -41.28 4.28 -5.73
CA ILE A 24 -41.74 4.16 -7.13
C ILE A 24 -41.27 5.33 -7.98
N LEU A 25 -41.33 6.56 -7.46
CA LEU A 25 -40.83 7.76 -8.15
C LEU A 25 -39.32 7.66 -8.40
N PHE A 26 -38.56 7.25 -7.38
CA PHE A 26 -37.11 7.05 -7.50
C PHE A 26 -36.74 5.88 -8.42
N LEU A 27 -37.57 4.83 -8.48
CA LEU A 27 -37.42 3.71 -9.41
C LEU A 27 -37.56 4.21 -10.85
N LEU A 28 -38.60 4.98 -11.13
CA LEU A 28 -38.80 5.63 -12.42
C LEU A 28 -37.60 6.50 -12.79
N ILE A 29 -37.16 7.39 -11.90
CA ILE A 29 -35.99 8.26 -12.15
C ILE A 29 -34.71 7.44 -12.41
N THR A 30 -34.46 6.40 -11.62
CA THR A 30 -33.29 5.53 -11.78
C THR A 30 -33.32 4.73 -13.07
N MET A 31 -34.51 4.35 -13.53
CA MET A 31 -34.71 3.59 -14.77
C MET A 31 -34.69 4.49 -16.01
N THR A 32 -35.21 5.72 -15.93
CA THR A 32 -35.23 6.68 -17.04
C THR A 32 -33.90 7.41 -17.20
N PHE A 33 -33.18 7.68 -16.12
CA PHE A 33 -31.89 8.40 -16.13
C PHE A 33 -30.75 7.61 -15.45
N PRO A 34 -30.38 6.41 -15.96
CA PRO A 34 -29.16 5.72 -15.51
C PRO A 34 -27.90 6.52 -15.85
N ILE A 35 -28.01 7.49 -16.78
CA ILE A 35 -26.93 8.38 -17.20
C ILE A 35 -26.47 9.33 -16.09
N ILE A 36 -27.33 9.68 -15.12
CA ILE A 36 -26.96 10.57 -14.00
C ILE A 36 -26.02 9.87 -13.02
N LEU A 37 -26.07 8.54 -12.96
CA LEU A 37 -25.21 7.72 -12.12
C LEU A 37 -23.83 7.48 -12.74
N LYS A 38 -23.67 7.66 -14.06
CA LYS A 38 -22.37 7.56 -14.74
C LYS A 38 -21.31 8.54 -14.20
N PRO A 39 -21.56 9.86 -14.07
CA PRO A 39 -20.56 10.79 -13.54
C PRO A 39 -20.20 10.48 -12.08
N PHE A 40 -21.18 10.05 -11.27
CA PHE A 40 -20.94 9.62 -9.90
C PHE A 40 -20.06 8.37 -9.85
N ALA A 41 -20.34 7.37 -10.69
CA ALA A 41 -19.51 6.18 -10.83
C ALA A 41 -18.09 6.55 -11.28
N LEU A 42 -17.93 7.44 -12.26
CA LEU A 42 -16.61 7.92 -12.71
C LEU A 42 -15.83 8.60 -11.57
N CYS A 43 -16.49 9.46 -10.79
CA CYS A 43 -15.88 10.12 -9.65
C CYS A 43 -15.44 9.09 -8.59
N TRP A 44 -16.31 8.12 -8.30
CA TRP A 44 -16.01 7.02 -7.38
C TRP A 44 -14.85 6.13 -7.86
N PHE A 45 -14.81 5.80 -9.15
CA PHE A 45 -13.71 5.05 -9.74
C PHE A 45 -12.39 5.83 -9.71
N GLY A 46 -12.43 7.14 -9.95
CA GLY A 46 -11.26 8.02 -9.81
C GLY A 46 -10.72 8.03 -8.38
N ILE A 47 -11.60 8.18 -7.39
CA ILE A 47 -11.25 8.09 -5.96
C ILE A 47 -10.66 6.71 -5.62
N SER A 48 -11.27 5.63 -6.11
CA SER A 48 -10.79 4.26 -5.87
C SER A 48 -9.41 4.03 -6.48
N HIS A 49 -9.14 4.58 -7.66
CA HIS A 49 -7.83 4.47 -8.29
C HIS A 49 -6.76 5.22 -7.48
N ILE A 50 -7.05 6.44 -7.04
CA ILE A 50 -6.13 7.23 -6.23
C ILE A 50 -5.87 6.51 -4.90
N MET A 51 -6.92 6.01 -4.25
CA MET A 51 -6.81 5.19 -3.04
C MET A 51 -5.92 3.97 -3.27
N GLY A 52 -6.10 3.23 -4.37
CA GLY A 52 -5.27 2.06 -4.67
C GLY A 52 -3.78 2.40 -4.77
N THR A 53 -3.43 3.47 -5.48
CA THR A 53 -2.03 3.90 -5.62
C THR A 53 -1.44 4.43 -4.31
N VAL A 54 -2.21 5.22 -3.57
CA VAL A 54 -1.80 5.79 -2.29
C VAL A 54 -1.61 4.70 -1.23
N VAL A 55 -2.54 3.74 -1.15
CA VAL A 55 -2.49 2.62 -0.21
C VAL A 55 -1.24 1.76 -0.46
N SER A 56 -0.87 1.50 -1.71
CA SER A 56 0.36 0.75 -2.02
C SER A 56 1.61 1.42 -1.45
N ASN A 57 1.76 2.74 -1.69
CA ASN A 57 2.90 3.51 -1.18
C ASN A 57 2.90 3.61 0.35
N ILE A 58 1.71 3.78 0.96
CA ILE A 58 1.56 3.81 2.42
C ILE A 58 1.94 2.46 3.02
N PHE A 59 1.45 1.35 2.47
CA PHE A 59 1.79 0.01 2.94
C PHE A 59 3.29 -0.24 2.89
N LEU A 60 3.94 0.09 1.76
CA LEU A 60 5.38 -0.09 1.62
C LEU A 60 6.15 0.77 2.63
N SER A 61 5.77 2.03 2.81
CA SER A 61 6.39 2.94 3.78
C SER A 61 6.18 2.45 5.22
N LEU A 62 4.98 2.00 5.54
CA LEU A 62 4.62 1.48 6.85
C LEU A 62 5.42 0.22 7.18
N ILE A 63 5.51 -0.73 6.24
CA ILE A 63 6.33 -1.94 6.36
C ILE A 63 7.80 -1.58 6.54
N PHE A 64 8.32 -0.62 5.78
CA PHE A 64 9.69 -0.17 5.90
C PHE A 64 9.97 0.43 7.30
N PHE A 65 9.07 1.25 7.82
CA PHE A 65 9.23 1.87 9.13
C PHE A 65 9.00 0.89 10.29
N LEU A 66 8.06 -0.05 10.17
CA LEU A 66 7.75 -1.00 11.25
C LEU A 66 8.64 -2.24 11.27
N ILE A 67 9.19 -2.66 10.13
CA ILE A 67 9.97 -3.90 10.04
C ILE A 67 11.43 -3.59 9.73
N VAL A 68 11.69 -2.93 8.59
CA VAL A 68 13.07 -2.75 8.09
C VAL A 68 13.87 -1.82 8.99
N THR A 69 13.26 -0.70 9.40
CA THR A 69 13.90 0.33 10.24
C THR A 69 14.28 -0.20 11.63
N PRO A 70 13.38 -0.84 12.40
CA PRO A 70 13.76 -1.40 13.69
C PRO A 70 14.72 -2.58 13.54
N MET A 71 14.63 -3.39 12.49
CA MET A 71 15.62 -4.44 12.23
C MET A 71 17.02 -3.86 12.02
N GLY A 72 17.12 -2.76 11.26
CA GLY A 72 18.37 -2.01 11.10
C GLY A 72 18.87 -1.39 12.40
N LEU A 73 17.97 -0.88 13.24
CA LEU A 73 18.30 -0.30 14.54
C LEU A 73 18.79 -1.37 15.53
N ILE A 74 18.13 -2.53 15.59
CA ILE A 74 18.54 -3.69 16.38
C ILE A 74 19.94 -4.12 15.95
N ARG A 75 20.19 -4.24 14.63
CA ARG A 75 21.52 -4.56 14.10
C ARG A 75 22.58 -3.52 14.48
N ARG A 76 22.21 -2.24 14.48
CA ARG A 76 23.09 -1.13 14.89
C ARG A 76 23.44 -1.16 16.37
N ILE A 77 22.46 -1.47 17.24
CA ILE A 77 22.67 -1.61 18.69
C ILE A 77 23.51 -2.87 18.98
N GLY A 78 23.27 -3.96 18.25
CA GLY A 78 24.05 -5.20 18.35
C GLY A 78 25.50 -5.10 17.88
N GLY A 79 25.99 -3.91 17.51
CA GLY A 79 27.40 -3.68 17.19
C GLY A 79 27.85 -4.16 15.82
N ALA A 80 26.93 -4.61 14.96
CA ALA A 80 27.26 -5.02 13.60
C ALA A 80 27.52 -3.79 12.71
N ASP A 81 28.78 -3.36 12.65
CA ASP A 81 29.27 -2.35 11.73
C ASP A 81 29.71 -2.99 10.41
N SER A 82 28.74 -3.52 9.64
CA SER A 82 29.01 -4.19 8.36
C SER A 82 29.66 -3.28 7.32
N MET A 83 29.56 -1.96 7.48
CA MET A 83 30.14 -0.97 6.56
C MET A 83 31.43 -0.34 7.09
N GLN A 84 31.94 -0.80 8.25
CA GLN A 84 33.11 -0.20 8.91
C GLN A 84 33.05 1.33 9.01
N LEU A 85 31.84 1.88 9.21
CA LEU A 85 31.59 3.33 9.21
C LEU A 85 32.43 4.05 10.26
N LYS A 86 32.77 3.38 11.37
CA LYS A 86 33.63 3.93 12.42
C LYS A 86 35.10 4.10 11.99
N LYS A 87 35.59 3.26 11.06
CA LYS A 87 36.96 3.30 10.52
C LYS A 87 37.09 4.21 9.32
N TRP A 88 35.99 4.46 8.60
CA TRP A 88 35.97 5.34 7.46
C TRP A 88 36.34 6.78 7.85
N LYS A 89 37.40 7.33 7.23
CA LYS A 89 37.97 8.68 7.45
C LYS A 89 38.68 8.96 8.78
N ASN A 90 38.75 8.00 9.71
CA ASN A 90 39.44 8.20 11.00
C ASN A 90 40.93 7.77 10.99
N GLY A 91 41.49 7.33 9.85
CA GLY A 91 42.89 6.94 9.72
C GLY A 91 43.38 6.90 8.27
N THR A 92 44.66 6.54 8.09
CA THR A 92 45.33 6.33 6.79
C THR A 92 45.14 4.93 6.21
N GLU A 93 44.51 4.02 6.96
CA GLU A 93 44.30 2.62 6.56
C GLU A 93 43.05 2.46 5.69
N SER A 94 43.13 1.53 4.73
CA SER A 94 42.02 1.18 3.84
C SER A 94 40.94 0.39 4.60
N VAL A 95 39.67 0.75 4.40
CA VAL A 95 38.50 0.00 4.91
C VAL A 95 38.16 -1.23 4.05
N PHE A 96 38.84 -1.40 2.91
CA PHE A 96 38.68 -2.59 2.09
C PHE A 96 39.38 -3.78 2.74
N THR A 97 38.72 -4.94 2.76
CA THR A 97 39.34 -6.20 3.17
C THR A 97 40.51 -6.51 2.23
N ILE A 98 41.73 -6.54 2.77
CA ILE A 98 42.92 -6.93 2.03
C ILE A 98 42.90 -8.46 1.90
N ARG A 99 42.93 -8.97 0.66
CA ARG A 99 42.98 -10.40 0.40
C ARG A 99 44.43 -10.86 0.38
N GLU A 100 44.87 -11.52 1.45
CA GLU A 100 46.23 -12.09 1.53
C GLU A 100 46.36 -13.48 0.90
N SER A 101 45.29 -14.03 0.32
CA SER A 101 45.33 -15.36 -0.30
C SER A 101 46.11 -15.34 -1.62
N LYS A 102 47.08 -16.25 -1.77
CA LYS A 102 47.75 -16.51 -3.06
C LYS A 102 46.70 -16.81 -4.15
N ILE A 103 46.82 -16.12 -5.28
CA ILE A 103 45.93 -16.28 -6.42
C ILE A 103 46.13 -17.70 -6.98
N ASP A 104 45.15 -18.57 -6.78
CA ASP A 104 45.10 -19.93 -7.31
C ASP A 104 43.89 -20.12 -8.22
N PHE A 105 43.96 -21.06 -9.18
CA PHE A 105 42.90 -21.30 -10.16
C PHE A 105 41.58 -21.70 -9.50
N ASN A 106 41.62 -22.47 -8.40
CA ASN A 106 40.44 -22.79 -7.61
C ASN A 106 39.85 -21.58 -6.88
N SER A 107 40.69 -20.61 -6.50
CA SER A 107 40.27 -19.37 -5.84
C SER A 107 39.55 -18.38 -6.77
N LEU A 108 39.65 -18.58 -8.08
CA LEU A 108 38.91 -17.83 -9.11
C LEU A 108 37.49 -18.36 -9.33
N ARG A 109 37.24 -19.65 -9.04
CA ARG A 109 35.90 -20.25 -9.14
C ARG A 109 34.97 -19.87 -7.99
N LYS A 110 35.53 -19.53 -6.82
CA LYS A 110 34.78 -19.06 -5.64
C LYS A 110 35.40 -17.76 -5.13
N PRO A 111 34.85 -16.60 -5.54
CA PRO A 111 35.45 -15.30 -5.22
C PRO A 111 35.19 -14.81 -3.78
N TYR A 112 34.29 -15.46 -3.05
CA TYR A 112 33.82 -15.08 -1.70
C TYR A 112 33.75 -16.30 -0.80
#